data_AF-A0A2T6ANV0-F1
#
_entry.id   AF-A0A2T6ANV0-F1
#
_cell.length_a   1.000
_cell.length_b   1.000
_cell.length_c   1.000
_cell.angle_alpha   90.00
_cell.angle_beta   90.00
_cell.angle_gamma   90.00
#
_symmetry.space_group_name_H-M   'P 1'
#
loop_
_entity.id
_entity.type
_entity.pdbx_description
1 polymer ?
#
loop_
_entity_poly.entity_id
_entity_poly.type
_entity_poly.pdbx_seq_one_letter_code
_entity_poly.pdbx_strand_id
1 'polypeptide(L)'
;MFRILILTAGLVLAGASGARAQQLLAEYYTLIAGPDLFNSSGARLGSLDAFLQQDRANFHRFGRAHPEDGWDPLFTSTGARQAIPQLYAAGGGNPQIEAQMRQYGSAYILVRVWGYGGRPAFLEVYQGAG
;
A
#
# COMPACT_ATOMS: atom_id res chain seq x y z
N MET A 1 12.42 -68.27 24.92
CA MET A 1 13.30 -67.16 24.49
C MET A 1 13.07 -66.90 23.00
N PHE A 2 12.34 -65.85 22.63
CA PHE A 2 12.61 -65.02 21.44
C PHE A 2 11.71 -63.78 21.50
N ARG A 3 12.33 -62.61 21.72
CA ARG A 3 11.67 -61.30 21.71
C ARG A 3 11.84 -60.73 20.31
N ILE A 4 10.75 -60.59 19.55
CA ILE A 4 10.76 -59.84 18.29
C ILE A 4 10.40 -58.39 18.63
N LEU A 5 11.35 -57.48 18.44
CA LEU A 5 11.16 -56.04 18.55
C LEU A 5 10.29 -55.56 17.37
N ILE A 6 9.15 -54.93 17.67
CA ILE A 6 8.38 -54.16 16.70
C ILE A 6 9.04 -52.78 16.57
N LEU A 7 9.61 -52.49 15.40
CA LEU A 7 10.09 -51.15 15.02
C LEU A 7 8.92 -50.37 14.41
N THR A 8 8.31 -49.50 15.20
CA THR A 8 7.33 -48.51 14.71
C THR A 8 8.08 -47.35 14.06
N ALA A 9 7.99 -47.24 12.73
CA ALA A 9 8.45 -46.07 12.01
C ALA A 9 7.47 -44.90 12.25
N GLY A 10 7.86 -43.95 13.11
CA GLY A 10 7.11 -42.72 13.33
C GLY A 10 7.27 -41.78 12.14
N LEU A 11 6.26 -41.69 11.28
CA LEU A 11 6.18 -40.67 10.24
C LEU A 11 5.86 -39.33 10.91
N VAL A 12 6.88 -38.52 11.16
CA VAL A 12 6.71 -37.12 11.58
C VAL A 12 6.20 -36.35 10.36
N LEU A 13 4.89 -36.04 10.33
CA LEU A 13 4.37 -35.02 9.42
C LEU A 13 4.98 -33.67 9.84
N ALA A 14 6.07 -33.28 9.20
CA ALA A 14 6.52 -31.91 9.20
C ALA A 14 5.37 -31.07 8.61
N GLY A 15 4.69 -30.31 9.47
CA GLY A 15 3.62 -29.41 9.06
C GLY A 15 4.16 -28.46 8.00
N ALA A 16 3.67 -28.58 6.77
CA ALA A 16 3.96 -27.63 5.72
C ALA A 16 3.46 -26.26 6.20
N SER A 17 4.39 -25.38 6.59
CA SER A 17 4.12 -23.95 6.72
C SER A 17 3.75 -23.45 5.33
N GLY A 18 2.45 -23.44 5.03
CA GLY A 18 1.94 -22.95 3.76
C GLY A 18 2.47 -21.53 3.54
N ALA A 19 3.33 -21.34 2.55
CA ALA A 19 3.77 -20.03 2.13
C ALA A 19 2.52 -19.21 1.79
N ARG A 20 2.25 -18.17 2.57
CA ARG A 20 1.18 -17.23 2.22
C ARG A 20 1.70 -16.37 1.09
N ALA A 21 1.18 -16.60 -0.11
CA ALA A 21 1.50 -15.76 -1.25
C ALA A 21 1.05 -14.32 -1.00
N GLN A 22 1.86 -13.37 -1.44
CA GLN A 22 1.48 -11.97 -1.51
C GLN A 22 0.25 -11.82 -2.42
N GLN A 23 -0.69 -10.96 -2.02
CA GLN A 23 -1.92 -10.69 -2.77
C GLN A 23 -2.00 -9.20 -3.09
N LEU A 24 -2.44 -8.86 -4.31
CA LEU A 24 -2.86 -7.50 -4.64
C LEU A 24 -4.22 -7.25 -3.98
N LEU A 25 -4.27 -6.32 -3.03
CA LEU A 25 -5.47 -6.04 -2.25
C LEU A 25 -6.29 -4.89 -2.84
N ALA A 26 -5.61 -3.91 -3.44
CA ALA A 26 -6.24 -2.82 -4.16
C ALA A 26 -5.28 -2.25 -5.20
N GLU A 27 -5.86 -1.70 -6.25
CA GLU A 27 -5.18 -0.91 -7.27
C GLU A 27 -6.07 0.29 -7.60
N TYR A 28 -5.48 1.47 -7.71
CA TYR A 28 -6.18 2.67 -8.15
C TYR A 28 -5.23 3.66 -8.80
N TYR A 29 -5.77 4.47 -9.71
CA TYR A 29 -5.08 5.63 -10.27
C TYR A 29 -5.43 6.88 -9.47
N THR A 30 -4.50 7.85 -9.40
CA THR A 30 -4.77 9.16 -8.80
C THR A 30 -3.86 10.22 -9.37
N LEU A 31 -4.36 11.45 -9.46
CA LEU A 31 -3.58 12.64 -9.72
C LEU A 31 -3.22 13.30 -8.39
N ILE A 32 -1.94 13.28 -8.03
CA ILE A 32 -1.44 14.09 -6.92
C ILE A 32 -1.22 15.51 -7.42
N ALA A 33 -2.02 16.46 -6.97
CA ALA A 33 -1.88 17.87 -7.33
C ALA A 33 -2.57 18.81 -6.32
N GLY A 34 -2.27 20.11 -6.42
CA GLY A 34 -3.04 21.18 -5.79
C GLY A 34 -3.36 20.94 -4.30
N PRO A 35 -4.63 20.67 -3.91
CA PRO A 35 -5.03 20.44 -2.53
C PRO A 35 -4.30 19.30 -1.81
N ASP A 36 -3.76 18.31 -2.52
CA ASP A 36 -3.06 17.17 -1.92
C ASP A 36 -1.71 17.55 -1.31
N LEU A 37 -1.18 18.70 -1.73
CA LEU A 37 0.12 19.19 -1.27
C LEU A 37 0.06 19.84 0.12
N PHE A 38 -1.11 19.89 0.76
CA PHE A 38 -1.33 20.63 2.00
C PHE A 38 -2.14 19.80 2.99
N ASN A 39 -1.76 19.83 4.26
CA ASN A 39 -2.58 19.23 5.31
C ASN A 39 -3.85 20.05 5.59
N SER A 40 -4.71 19.55 6.48
CA SER A 40 -5.97 20.23 6.86
C SER A 40 -5.79 21.61 7.49
N SER A 41 -4.59 21.94 7.98
CA SER A 41 -4.25 23.25 8.53
C SER A 41 -3.66 24.21 7.49
N GLY A 42 -3.53 23.78 6.23
CA GLY A 42 -2.94 24.56 5.15
C GLY A 42 -1.42 24.55 5.10
N ALA A 43 -0.74 23.75 5.94
CA ALA A 43 0.71 23.63 5.88
C ALA A 43 1.13 22.71 4.74
N ARG A 44 2.13 23.13 3.95
CA ARG A 44 2.63 22.37 2.81
C ARG A 44 3.33 21.09 3.27
N LEU A 45 2.95 19.98 2.67
CA LEU A 45 3.56 18.67 2.87
C LEU A 45 4.85 18.54 2.03
N GLY A 46 5.73 17.62 2.42
CA GLY A 46 7.10 17.53 1.89
C GLY A 46 7.46 16.21 1.20
N SER A 47 6.57 15.23 1.18
CA SER A 47 6.89 13.86 0.77
C SER A 47 5.71 13.18 0.07
N LEU A 48 6.02 12.25 -0.84
CA LEU A 48 5.02 11.59 -1.69
C LEU A 48 4.00 10.77 -0.88
N ASP A 49 4.45 10.10 0.18
CA ASP A 49 3.57 9.38 1.10
C ASP A 49 2.61 10.29 1.87
N ALA A 50 3.06 11.47 2.29
CA ALA A 50 2.20 12.47 2.92
C ALA A 50 1.18 13.03 1.92
N PHE A 51 1.60 13.27 0.68
CA PHE A 51 0.69 13.67 -0.40
C PHE A 51 -0.36 12.60 -0.68
N LEU A 52 0.04 11.33 -0.80
CA LEU A 52 -0.88 10.18 -0.96
C LEU A 52 -1.88 10.06 0.20
N GLN A 53 -1.42 10.28 1.44
CA GLN A 53 -2.30 10.28 2.60
C GLN A 53 -3.36 11.38 2.50
N GLN A 54 -2.95 12.59 2.10
CA GLN A 54 -3.85 13.73 1.97
C GLN A 54 -4.82 13.55 0.80
N ASP A 55 -4.35 13.05 -0.34
CA ASP A 55 -5.15 12.67 -1.51
C ASP A 55 -6.25 11.67 -1.10
N ARG A 56 -5.91 10.57 -0.42
CA ARG A 56 -6.93 9.61 0.05
C ARG A 56 -7.90 10.22 1.07
N ALA A 57 -7.49 11.24 1.82
CA ALA A 57 -8.40 12.00 2.68
C ALA A 57 -9.31 12.93 1.86
N ASN A 58 -8.78 13.58 0.83
CA ASN A 58 -9.51 14.43 -0.10
C ASN A 58 -10.59 13.61 -0.85
N PHE A 59 -10.22 12.43 -1.33
CA PHE A 59 -11.11 11.51 -2.01
C PHE A 59 -12.21 10.94 -1.09
N HIS A 60 -11.84 10.25 0.00
CA HIS A 60 -12.81 9.48 0.81
C HIS A 60 -13.55 10.28 1.89
N ARG A 61 -13.02 11.44 2.31
CA ARG A 61 -13.57 12.20 3.45
C ARG A 61 -14.02 13.60 3.06
N PHE A 62 -13.24 14.33 2.28
CA PHE A 62 -13.51 15.76 2.05
C PHE A 62 -14.28 16.05 0.76
N GLY A 63 -14.46 15.06 -0.11
CA GLY A 63 -15.13 15.26 -1.41
C GLY A 63 -14.36 16.21 -2.34
N ARG A 64 -13.03 16.21 -2.25
CA ARG A 64 -12.11 17.06 -3.01
C ARG A 64 -11.25 16.24 -3.99
N ALA A 65 -11.84 15.18 -4.55
CA ALA A 65 -11.19 14.33 -5.54
C ALA A 65 -10.97 15.08 -6.86
N HIS A 66 -9.89 14.75 -7.54
CA HIS A 66 -9.71 15.06 -8.95
C HIS A 66 -10.58 14.14 -9.84
N PRO A 67 -10.97 14.57 -11.05
CA PRO A 67 -11.70 13.72 -11.99
C PRO A 67 -11.00 12.40 -12.33
N GLU A 68 -9.67 12.39 -12.31
CA GLU A 68 -8.81 11.25 -12.61
C GLU A 68 -8.65 10.28 -11.42
N ASP A 69 -9.13 10.64 -10.23
CA ASP A 69 -8.95 9.82 -9.03
C ASP A 69 -9.87 8.60 -9.03
N GLY A 70 -9.25 7.43 -8.90
CA GLY A 70 -9.90 6.15 -8.75
C GLY A 70 -10.28 5.87 -7.30
N TRP A 71 -11.40 5.17 -7.14
CA TRP A 71 -11.84 4.62 -5.85
C TRP A 71 -10.96 3.44 -5.40
N ASP A 72 -10.76 3.32 -4.09
CA ASP A 72 -10.11 2.15 -3.47
C ASP A 72 -10.87 1.67 -2.22
N PRO A 73 -10.85 0.34 -1.92
CA PRO A 73 -11.56 -0.21 -0.77
C PRO A 73 -10.82 -0.05 0.56
N LEU A 74 -9.54 0.32 0.57
CA LEU A 74 -8.67 0.17 1.73
C LEU A 74 -8.60 1.43 2.58
N PHE A 75 -8.52 2.60 1.95
CA PHE A 75 -8.21 3.87 2.60
C PHE A 75 -9.46 4.70 2.95
N THR A 76 -10.60 4.03 3.14
CA THR A 76 -11.89 4.64 3.51
C THR A 76 -11.88 5.22 4.93
N SER A 77 -11.08 4.66 5.85
CA SER A 77 -10.96 5.12 7.24
C SER A 77 -9.72 5.97 7.51
N THR A 78 -9.77 6.82 8.54
CA THR A 78 -8.62 7.64 8.95
C THR A 78 -7.43 6.79 9.38
N GLY A 79 -7.66 5.71 10.13
CA GLY A 79 -6.61 4.80 10.57
C GLY A 79 -5.90 4.11 9.40
N ALA A 80 -6.65 3.69 8.37
CA ALA A 80 -6.06 3.12 7.17
C ALA A 80 -5.18 4.13 6.42
N ARG A 81 -5.62 5.38 6.29
CA ARG A 81 -4.81 6.46 5.68
C ARG A 81 -3.56 6.78 6.49
N GLN A 82 -3.62 6.71 7.83
CA GLN A 82 -2.45 6.89 8.69
C GLN A 82 -1.37 5.83 8.50
N ALA A 83 -1.70 4.67 7.95
CA ALA A 83 -0.72 3.63 7.63
C ALA A 83 0.04 3.88 6.31
N ILE A 84 -0.42 4.79 5.44
CA ILE A 84 0.17 5.03 4.11
C ILE A 84 1.69 5.28 4.17
N PRO A 85 2.22 6.16 5.06
CA PRO A 85 3.67 6.35 5.19
C PRO A 85 4.45 5.06 5.45
N GLN A 86 3.94 4.21 6.34
CA GLN A 86 4.59 2.94 6.67
C GLN A 86 4.50 1.95 5.51
N LEU A 87 3.35 1.86 4.84
CA LEU A 87 3.15 0.99 3.68
C LEU A 87 4.03 1.41 2.50
N TYR A 88 4.16 2.72 2.25
CA TYR A 88 4.99 3.27 1.18
C TYR A 88 6.48 3.01 1.44
N ALA A 89 6.93 3.24 2.68
CA ALA A 89 8.30 2.91 3.09
C ALA A 89 8.60 1.41 2.95
N ALA A 90 7.65 0.55 3.33
CA ALA A 90 7.79 -0.90 3.18
C ALA A 90 7.84 -1.38 1.72
N GLY A 91 7.26 -0.60 0.79
CA GLY A 91 7.33 -0.85 -0.66
C GLY A 91 8.57 -0.29 -1.34
N GLY A 92 9.47 0.34 -0.59
CA GLY A 92 10.74 0.90 -1.11
C GLY A 92 10.63 2.31 -1.70
N GLY A 93 9.43 2.91 -1.71
CA GLY A 93 9.18 4.22 -2.30
C GLY A 93 9.43 4.29 -3.82
N ASN A 94 9.40 5.51 -4.37
CA ASN A 94 9.70 5.76 -5.78
C ASN A 94 10.45 7.08 -5.98
N PRO A 95 11.80 7.06 -6.03
CA PRO A 95 12.63 8.27 -6.16
C PRO A 95 12.37 9.09 -7.43
N GLN A 96 11.94 8.44 -8.51
CA GLN A 96 11.64 9.12 -9.78
C GLN A 96 10.39 9.99 -9.64
N ILE A 97 9.32 9.44 -9.06
CA ILE A 97 8.07 10.18 -8.84
C ILE A 97 8.27 11.26 -7.76
N GLU A 98 9.06 10.98 -6.72
CA GLU A 98 9.45 12.00 -5.74
C GLU A 98 10.21 13.17 -6.39
N ALA A 99 11.13 12.90 -7.32
CA ALA A 99 11.80 13.94 -8.09
C ALA A 99 10.82 14.72 -8.97
N GLN A 100 9.88 14.03 -9.63
CA GLN A 100 8.81 14.66 -10.40
C GLN A 100 7.95 15.58 -9.54
N MET A 101 7.54 15.14 -8.34
CA MET A 101 6.78 15.96 -7.40
C MET A 101 7.56 17.19 -6.93
N ARG A 102 8.87 17.06 -6.68
CA ARG A 102 9.72 18.21 -6.34
C ARG A 102 9.82 19.22 -7.49
N GLN A 103 9.87 18.74 -8.72
CA GLN A 103 10.05 19.59 -9.90
C GLN A 103 8.76 20.26 -10.37
N TYR A 104 7.67 19.50 -10.44
CA TYR A 104 6.43 19.94 -11.09
C TYR A 104 5.26 20.13 -10.10
N GLY A 105 5.39 19.66 -8.86
CA GLY A 105 4.31 19.71 -7.88
C GLY A 105 3.09 18.85 -8.26
N SER A 106 3.23 17.95 -9.23
CA SER A 106 2.14 17.05 -9.65
C SER A 106 2.66 15.75 -10.27
N ALA A 107 1.87 14.69 -10.09
CA ALA A 107 2.11 13.39 -10.73
C ALA A 107 0.81 12.59 -10.85
N TYR A 108 0.56 12.06 -12.04
CA TYR A 108 -0.45 11.02 -12.23
C TYR A 108 0.19 9.65 -12.01
N ILE A 109 -0.36 8.86 -11.10
CA ILE A 109 0.28 7.64 -10.58
C ILE A 109 -0.71 6.49 -10.48
N LEU A 110 -0.16 5.27 -10.58
CA LEU A 110 -0.83 4.03 -10.20
C LEU A 110 -0.33 3.61 -8.83
N VAL A 111 -1.25 3.36 -7.90
CA VAL A 111 -0.95 2.82 -6.58
C VAL A 111 -1.41 1.36 -6.51
N ARG A 112 -0.51 0.47 -6.12
CA ARG A 112 -0.83 -0.94 -5.82
C ARG A 112 -0.56 -1.22 -4.36
N VAL A 113 -1.56 -1.74 -3.66
CA VAL A 113 -1.43 -2.14 -2.25
C VAL A 113 -1.39 -3.65 -2.18
N TRP A 114 -0.30 -4.18 -1.64
CA TRP A 114 -0.08 -5.60 -1.51
C TRP A 114 -0.15 -6.04 -0.04
N GLY A 115 -0.49 -7.31 0.17
CA GLY A 115 -0.56 -7.83 1.53
C GLY A 115 -0.80 -9.32 1.64
N TYR A 116 -1.15 -9.75 2.84
CA TYR A 116 -1.32 -11.16 3.20
C TYR A 116 -2.62 -11.33 3.99
N GLY A 117 -3.50 -12.22 3.52
CA GLY A 117 -4.75 -12.51 4.23
C GLY A 117 -5.65 -11.28 4.39
N GLY A 118 -5.70 -10.42 3.37
CA GLY A 118 -6.51 -9.19 3.36
C GLY A 118 -5.92 -8.01 4.14
N ARG A 119 -4.73 -8.15 4.74
CA ARG A 119 -4.07 -7.07 5.48
C ARG A 119 -2.98 -6.42 4.64
N PRO A 120 -3.02 -5.09 4.41
CA PRO A 120 -1.95 -4.36 3.74
C PRO A 120 -0.60 -4.57 4.43
N ALA A 121 0.44 -4.82 3.64
CA ALA A 121 1.81 -5.00 4.09
C ALA A 121 2.74 -3.93 3.51
N PHE A 122 2.55 -3.57 2.25
CA PHE A 122 3.23 -2.46 1.60
C PHE A 122 2.39 -1.93 0.44
N LEU A 123 2.77 -0.76 -0.08
CA LEU A 123 2.25 -0.24 -1.33
C LEU A 123 3.39 0.20 -2.23
N GLU A 124 3.19 0.06 -3.52
CA GLU A 124 4.09 0.49 -4.58
C GLU A 124 3.40 1.56 -5.41
N VAL A 125 4.20 2.52 -5.89
CA VAL A 125 3.73 3.61 -6.73
C VAL A 125 4.46 3.55 -8.06
N TYR A 126 3.69 3.61 -9.15
CA TYR A 126 4.18 3.62 -10.51
C TYR A 126 3.69 4.87 -11.23
N GLN A 127 4.40 5.25 -12.30
CA GLN A 127 3.92 6.27 -13.23
C GLN A 127 2.58 5.81 -13.82
N GLY A 128 1.57 6.68 -13.79
CA GLY A 128 0.30 6.44 -14.44
C GLY A 128 0.48 6.64 -15.94
N ALA A 129 0.12 5.66 -16.75
CA ALA A 129 0.04 5.86 -18.20
C ALA A 129 -1.04 6.92 -18.48
N GLY A 130 -0.62 8.10 -18.95
CA GLY A 130 -1.48 9.14 -19.48
C GLY A 130 -1.60 9.06 -20.99
#